data_AF-A0A9E8M0Y4-F1
#
_entry.id   AF-A0A9E8M0Y4-F1
#
_cell.length_a   1.000
_cell.length_b   1.000
_cell.length_c   1.000
_cell.angle_alpha   90.00
_cell.angle_beta   90.00
_cell.angle_gamma   90.00
#
_symmetry.space_group_name_H-M   'P 1'
#
loop_
_entity.id
_entity.type
_entity.pdbx_description
1 polymer ?
#
loop_
_entity_poly.entity_id
_entity_poly.type
_entity_poly.pdbx_seq_one_letter_code
_entity_poly.pdbx_strand_id
1 'polypeptide(L)'
;MIYRKNANFPYPVLSNTSNAYVKNTFEFDVDVYDISSDYQFNIEIEIDSEYIKKLLTTGKAQLIFIIQSKDNKYFRLTSSQNSVLVKKSRVSLNDKTSLQLHIQTLEDINFKDNFDLNDFYQEFKHEINIPKYSLLGFSNVISLLNIKKPFDLFEKRLDENLNSEIKIELGQETIIINYKKSEFQFNHLPKSNVLNNPYIYTGLTKALQAFIAANSKDGDVDLEDINEPEGTLDWKLYNLMKNKGVTRLNYDNIDEVIHIISNRIIEKYTKALEEMVNNGS
;
A
#
# COMPACT_ATOMS: atom_id res chain seq x y z
N MET A 1 -13.49 -8.01 -11.24
CA MET A 1 -12.62 -9.20 -11.24
C MET A 1 -11.24 -8.74 -11.70
N ILE A 2 -10.14 -9.16 -11.07
CA ILE A 2 -8.80 -8.81 -11.55
C ILE A 2 -8.41 -9.75 -12.70
N TYR A 3 -7.84 -9.20 -13.77
CA TYR A 3 -7.33 -9.97 -14.89
C TYR A 3 -5.83 -10.27 -14.71
N ARG A 4 -5.44 -11.48 -15.11
CA ARG A 4 -4.05 -11.95 -15.08
C ARG A 4 -3.56 -12.20 -16.52
N LYS A 5 -2.27 -12.48 -16.67
CA LYS A 5 -1.53 -12.69 -17.93
C LYS A 5 -2.20 -13.60 -18.98
N ASN A 6 -3.07 -14.53 -18.58
CA ASN A 6 -3.72 -15.49 -19.48
C ASN A 6 -5.18 -15.13 -19.82
N ALA A 7 -5.60 -13.89 -19.57
CA ALA A 7 -6.93 -13.43 -19.94
C ALA A 7 -7.03 -13.25 -21.45
N ASN A 8 -7.93 -14.00 -22.09
CA ASN A 8 -8.16 -13.92 -23.52
C ASN A 8 -9.42 -13.09 -23.81
N PHE A 9 -9.31 -12.22 -24.79
CA PHE A 9 -10.39 -11.35 -25.25
C PHE A 9 -10.57 -11.53 -26.77
N PRO A 10 -11.80 -11.44 -27.28
CA PRO A 10 -12.07 -11.57 -28.71
C PRO A 10 -11.65 -10.33 -29.53
N TYR A 11 -11.04 -9.33 -28.89
CA TYR A 11 -10.61 -8.06 -29.48
C TYR A 11 -9.34 -7.54 -28.78
N PRO A 12 -8.63 -6.55 -29.36
CA PRO A 12 -7.43 -5.98 -28.75
C PRO A 12 -7.73 -5.31 -27.41
N VAL A 13 -7.02 -5.74 -26.38
CA VAL A 13 -7.05 -5.15 -25.03
C VAL A 13 -5.65 -4.67 -24.68
N LEU A 14 -5.55 -3.44 -24.18
CA LEU A 14 -4.30 -2.84 -23.72
C LEU A 14 -3.89 -3.48 -22.39
N SER A 15 -2.74 -4.14 -22.37
CA SER A 15 -2.09 -4.61 -21.15
C SER A 15 -0.62 -4.92 -21.42
N ASN A 16 0.21 -4.87 -20.38
CA ASN A 16 1.65 -5.11 -20.47
C ASN A 16 2.01 -6.50 -21.00
N THR A 17 1.05 -7.43 -21.00
CA THR A 17 1.23 -8.81 -21.47
C THR A 17 0.58 -9.07 -22.83
N SER A 18 -0.17 -8.12 -23.36
CA SER A 18 -0.84 -8.23 -24.65
C SER A 18 0.10 -7.75 -25.76
N ASN A 19 0.20 -8.53 -26.83
CA ASN A 19 0.95 -8.14 -28.04
C ASN A 19 0.07 -7.38 -29.04
N ALA A 20 -1.16 -7.02 -28.67
CA ALA A 20 -2.11 -6.39 -29.58
C ALA A 20 -1.79 -4.92 -29.89
N TYR A 21 -1.01 -4.27 -29.02
CA TYR A 21 -0.55 -2.89 -29.16
C TYR A 21 0.97 -2.86 -29.38
N VAL A 22 1.45 -1.91 -30.20
CA VAL A 22 2.89 -1.69 -30.44
C VAL A 22 3.57 -1.20 -29.17
N LYS A 23 2.94 -0.23 -28.48
CA LYS A 23 3.29 0.18 -27.13
C LYS A 23 2.17 -0.25 -26.20
N ASN A 24 2.46 -1.20 -25.33
CA ASN A 24 1.46 -1.89 -24.54
C ASN A 24 1.52 -1.57 -23.04
N THR A 25 2.26 -0.53 -22.66
CA THR A 25 2.37 -0.08 -21.27
C THR A 25 1.03 0.47 -20.78
N PHE A 26 0.53 -0.18 -19.74
CA PHE A 26 -0.50 0.31 -18.84
C PHE A 26 -0.07 -0.07 -17.43
N GLU A 27 0.72 0.80 -16.83
CA GLU A 27 1.24 0.64 -15.48
C GLU A 27 0.52 1.54 -14.50
N PHE A 28 0.53 1.05 -13.28
CA PHE A 28 -0.20 1.58 -12.16
C PHE A 28 0.69 1.35 -10.95
N ASP A 29 0.89 2.41 -10.17
CA ASP A 29 1.44 2.33 -8.83
C ASP A 29 0.45 2.95 -7.83
N VAL A 30 0.55 2.53 -6.58
CA VAL A 30 -0.34 2.99 -5.53
C VAL A 30 0.32 3.03 -4.17
N ASP A 31 0.25 4.21 -3.57
CA ASP A 31 0.52 4.37 -2.16
C ASP A 31 -0.77 4.22 -1.36
N VAL A 32 -0.67 3.50 -0.24
CA VAL A 32 -1.81 3.27 0.66
C VAL A 32 -1.52 3.87 2.01
N TYR A 33 -2.28 4.91 2.34
CA TYR A 33 -2.21 5.60 3.61
C TYR A 33 -3.36 5.14 4.50
N ASP A 34 -3.02 4.85 5.76
CA ASP A 34 -3.97 4.50 6.79
C ASP A 34 -4.27 5.75 7.64
N ILE A 35 -5.46 6.34 7.43
CA ILE A 35 -5.87 7.62 8.03
C ILE A 35 -7.09 7.38 8.91
N SER A 36 -6.88 7.25 10.22
CA SER A 36 -7.96 7.16 11.23
C SER A 36 -9.08 6.16 10.88
N SER A 37 -10.20 6.61 10.28
CA SER A 37 -11.35 5.79 9.87
C SER A 37 -11.32 5.30 8.42
N ASP A 38 -10.36 5.75 7.62
CA ASP A 38 -10.32 5.59 6.17
C ASP A 38 -8.96 5.06 5.71
N TYR A 39 -8.98 4.44 4.52
CA TYR A 39 -7.79 4.20 3.72
C TYR A 39 -7.78 5.23 2.59
N GLN A 40 -6.66 5.90 2.39
CA GLN A 40 -6.42 6.75 1.22
C GLN A 40 -5.48 6.02 0.26
N PHE A 41 -5.92 5.86 -0.97
CA PHE A 41 -5.12 5.30 -2.06
C PHE A 41 -4.71 6.45 -2.97
N ASN A 42 -3.42 6.75 -3.07
CA ASN A 42 -2.90 7.68 -4.07
C ASN A 42 -2.41 6.88 -5.26
N ILE A 43 -2.90 7.20 -6.45
CA ILE A 43 -2.80 6.39 -7.66
C ILE A 43 -1.97 7.14 -8.68
N GLU A 44 -0.90 6.49 -9.13
CA GLU A 44 -0.09 6.92 -10.26
C GLU A 44 -0.34 6.00 -11.46
N ILE A 45 -0.45 6.58 -12.66
CA ILE A 45 -0.89 5.87 -13.85
C ILE A 45 0.01 6.24 -15.02
N GLU A 46 0.55 5.22 -15.68
CA GLU A 46 1.27 5.34 -16.93
C GLU A 46 0.53 4.56 -18.02
N ILE A 47 0.18 5.25 -19.11
CA ILE A 47 -0.43 4.64 -20.29
C ILE A 47 0.36 5.11 -21.50
N ASP A 48 0.72 4.20 -22.40
CA ASP A 48 1.44 4.57 -23.63
C ASP A 48 0.52 4.88 -24.81
N SER A 49 -0.63 4.23 -24.89
CA SER A 49 -1.55 4.37 -26.02
C SER A 49 -2.21 5.75 -26.05
N GLU A 50 -1.88 6.54 -27.08
CA GLU A 50 -2.47 7.86 -27.32
C GLU A 50 -3.96 7.75 -27.67
N TYR A 51 -4.36 6.69 -28.39
CA TYR A 51 -5.76 6.40 -28.65
C TYR A 51 -6.55 6.22 -27.36
N ILE A 52 -6.03 5.42 -26.43
CA ILE A 52 -6.67 5.17 -25.13
C ILE A 52 -6.71 6.44 -24.26
N LYS A 53 -5.61 7.21 -24.19
CA LYS A 53 -5.59 8.52 -23.52
C LYS A 53 -6.66 9.46 -24.06
N LYS A 54 -6.83 9.49 -25.39
CA LYS A 54 -7.88 10.29 -26.03
C LYS A 54 -9.28 9.85 -25.61
N LEU A 55 -9.53 8.54 -25.48
CA LEU A 55 -10.83 8.04 -25.02
C LEU A 55 -11.12 8.41 -23.56
N LEU A 56 -10.10 8.39 -22.70
CA LEU A 56 -10.22 8.77 -21.29
C LEU A 56 -10.44 10.28 -21.12
N THR A 57 -9.70 11.10 -21.87
CA THR A 57 -9.81 12.57 -21.82
C THR A 57 -11.12 13.07 -22.43
N THR A 58 -11.64 12.39 -23.47
CA THR A 58 -12.93 12.74 -24.09
C THR A 58 -14.15 12.16 -23.36
N GLY A 59 -13.96 11.39 -22.28
CA GLY A 59 -15.05 10.79 -21.50
C GLY A 59 -15.76 9.62 -22.20
N LYS A 60 -15.17 9.07 -23.26
CA LYS A 60 -15.67 7.87 -23.97
C LYS A 60 -15.29 6.57 -23.26
N ALA A 61 -14.27 6.63 -22.42
CA ALA A 61 -13.86 5.56 -21.52
C ALA A 61 -13.62 6.12 -20.10
N GLN A 62 -13.62 5.22 -19.12
CA GLN A 62 -13.35 5.54 -17.72
C GLN A 62 -12.36 4.57 -17.09
N LEU A 63 -11.62 5.06 -16.11
CA LEU A 63 -10.80 4.22 -15.24
C LEU A 63 -11.65 3.66 -14.10
N ILE A 64 -11.44 2.38 -13.80
CA ILE A 64 -12.08 1.69 -12.68
C ILE A 64 -10.98 1.13 -11.79
N PHE A 65 -10.87 1.65 -10.59
CA PHE A 65 -10.00 1.14 -9.53
C PHE A 65 -10.68 -0.02 -8.81
N ILE A 66 -9.98 -1.15 -8.77
CA ILE A 66 -10.49 -2.40 -8.24
C ILE A 66 -9.68 -2.78 -7.00
N ILE A 67 -10.38 -2.96 -5.89
CA ILE A 67 -9.84 -3.57 -4.69
C ILE A 67 -10.43 -4.97 -4.58
N GLN A 68 -9.60 -5.99 -4.79
CA GLN A 68 -9.98 -7.39 -4.59
C GLN A 68 -9.44 -7.88 -3.25
N SER A 69 -10.32 -8.05 -2.28
CA SER A 69 -10.02 -8.75 -1.03
C SER A 69 -11.04 -9.88 -0.79
N LYS A 70 -11.60 -10.01 0.41
CA LYS A 70 -12.74 -10.90 0.66
C LYS A 70 -13.97 -10.45 -0.13
N ASP A 71 -14.19 -9.13 -0.20
CA ASP A 71 -15.21 -8.49 -1.01
C ASP A 71 -14.54 -7.68 -2.11
N ASN A 72 -15.08 -7.74 -3.34
CA ASN A 72 -14.60 -6.92 -4.43
C ASN A 72 -15.24 -5.53 -4.38
N LYS A 73 -14.43 -4.47 -4.39
CA LYS A 73 -14.88 -3.09 -4.50
C LYS A 73 -14.39 -2.48 -5.80
N TYR A 74 -15.22 -1.61 -6.37
CA TYR A 74 -15.00 -0.96 -7.65
C TYR A 74 -15.26 0.54 -7.49
N PHE A 75 -14.30 1.35 -7.88
CA PHE A 75 -14.38 2.81 -7.82
C PHE A 75 -14.15 3.37 -9.22
N ARG A 76 -15.13 4.12 -9.73
CA ARG A 76 -14.96 4.83 -11.00
C ARG A 76 -14.16 6.09 -10.72
N LEU A 77 -13.04 6.25 -11.42
CA LEU A 77 -12.18 7.43 -11.30
C LEU A 77 -12.57 8.45 -12.37
N THR A 78 -12.59 9.73 -11.99
CA THR A 78 -12.64 10.81 -12.97
C THR A 78 -11.26 11.02 -13.58
N SER A 79 -11.19 11.70 -14.74
CA SER A 79 -9.95 11.87 -15.51
C SER A 79 -8.83 12.61 -14.76
N SER A 80 -9.14 13.31 -13.67
CA SER A 80 -8.20 14.02 -12.81
C SER A 80 -8.06 13.43 -11.41
N GLN A 81 -8.78 12.35 -11.10
CA GLN A 81 -8.76 11.75 -9.76
C GLN A 81 -7.58 10.83 -9.60
N ASN A 82 -6.59 11.30 -8.85
CA ASN A 82 -5.40 10.55 -8.44
C ASN A 82 -5.50 9.99 -7.02
N SER A 83 -6.65 10.14 -6.34
CA SER A 83 -6.82 9.61 -4.99
C SER A 83 -8.22 9.04 -4.73
N VAL A 84 -8.28 7.98 -3.92
CA VAL A 84 -9.53 7.33 -3.50
C VAL A 84 -9.55 7.17 -1.98
N LEU A 85 -10.58 7.70 -1.33
CA LEU A 85 -10.84 7.51 0.10
C LEU A 85 -11.87 6.40 0.31
N VAL A 86 -11.52 5.42 1.14
CA VAL A 86 -12.38 4.26 1.44
C VAL A 86 -12.47 4.03 2.95
N LYS A 87 -13.68 4.10 3.50
CA LYS A 87 -13.94 3.76 4.90
C LYS A 87 -13.48 2.35 5.22
N LYS A 88 -12.76 2.18 6.34
CA LYS A 88 -12.32 0.87 6.85
C LYS A 88 -13.48 -0.09 7.14
N SER A 89 -14.67 0.45 7.46
CA SER A 89 -15.88 -0.35 7.63
C SER A 89 -16.42 -0.94 6.32
N ARG A 90 -15.98 -0.41 5.16
CA ARG A 90 -16.44 -0.84 3.83
C ARG A 90 -15.45 -1.77 3.12
N VAL A 91 -14.18 -1.78 3.53
CA VAL A 91 -13.17 -2.64 2.92
C VAL A 91 -12.21 -3.19 3.97
N SER A 92 -12.02 -4.50 3.96
CA SER A 92 -10.97 -5.15 4.75
C SER A 92 -9.75 -5.34 3.87
N LEU A 93 -8.65 -4.67 4.22
CA LEU A 93 -7.36 -4.80 3.57
C LEU A 93 -6.51 -5.82 4.34
N ASN A 94 -5.90 -6.75 3.61
CA ASN A 94 -4.98 -7.76 4.14
C ASN A 94 -3.90 -8.07 3.11
N ASP A 95 -2.95 -8.93 3.45
CA ASP A 95 -1.80 -9.20 2.59
C ASP A 95 -2.16 -9.93 1.29
N LYS A 96 -3.36 -10.54 1.24
CA LYS A 96 -3.92 -11.14 0.01
C LYS A 96 -4.67 -10.14 -0.86
N THR A 97 -4.80 -8.89 -0.41
CA THR A 97 -5.52 -7.85 -1.16
C THR A 97 -4.71 -7.50 -2.40
N SER A 98 -5.41 -7.48 -3.53
CA SER A 98 -4.86 -7.18 -4.84
C SER A 98 -5.56 -5.96 -5.42
N LEU A 99 -4.79 -5.10 -6.05
CA LEU A 99 -5.24 -3.84 -6.64
C LEU A 99 -4.96 -3.86 -8.15
N GLN A 100 -5.87 -3.30 -8.94
CA GLN A 100 -5.72 -3.17 -10.39
C GLN A 100 -6.57 -2.02 -10.93
N LEU A 101 -6.12 -1.38 -12.00
CA LEU A 101 -6.92 -0.45 -12.80
C LEU A 101 -7.42 -1.11 -14.07
N HIS A 102 -8.70 -0.88 -14.38
CA HIS A 102 -9.33 -1.23 -15.65
C HIS A 102 -9.70 0.02 -16.41
N ILE A 103 -9.70 -0.07 -17.74
CA ILE A 103 -10.29 0.93 -18.62
C ILE A 103 -11.55 0.32 -19.21
N GLN A 104 -12.69 0.98 -19.03
CA GLN A 104 -13.99 0.52 -19.51
C GLN A 104 -14.62 1.53 -20.46
N THR A 105 -15.24 1.06 -21.54
CA THR A 105 -15.99 1.91 -22.47
C THR A 105 -17.28 2.44 -21.83
N LEU A 106 -17.65 3.68 -22.14
CA LEU A 106 -18.92 4.30 -21.74
C LEU A 106 -19.93 4.41 -22.89
N GLU A 107 -19.49 4.09 -24.10
CA GLU A 107 -20.27 4.03 -25.33
C GLU A 107 -19.69 2.96 -26.26
N ASP A 108 -20.34 2.71 -27.39
CA ASP A 108 -19.79 1.83 -28.42
C ASP A 108 -18.61 2.53 -29.11
N ILE A 109 -17.48 1.82 -29.25
CA ILE A 109 -16.23 2.36 -29.78
C ILE A 109 -15.76 1.54 -30.96
N ASN A 110 -15.45 2.21 -32.08
CA ASN A 110 -14.84 1.59 -33.24
C ASN A 110 -13.33 1.91 -33.30
N PHE A 111 -12.51 0.90 -33.62
CA PHE A 111 -11.04 1.03 -33.63
C PHE A 111 -10.46 1.52 -34.96
N LYS A 112 -11.26 1.99 -35.92
CA LYS A 112 -10.78 2.55 -37.20
C LYS A 112 -9.64 3.57 -37.05
N ASP A 113 -9.70 4.38 -35.99
CA ASP A 113 -8.73 5.45 -35.71
C ASP A 113 -7.67 5.02 -34.66
N ASN A 114 -7.62 3.75 -34.28
CA ASN A 114 -6.62 3.22 -33.36
C ASN A 114 -5.36 2.83 -34.16
N PHE A 115 -4.39 3.73 -34.18
CA PHE A 115 -3.08 3.51 -34.83
C PHE A 115 -2.05 2.88 -33.89
N ASP A 116 -2.40 2.62 -32.63
CA ASP A 116 -1.48 2.06 -31.63
C ASP A 116 -1.43 0.53 -31.67
N LEU A 117 -2.32 -0.09 -32.46
CA LEU A 117 -2.40 -1.54 -32.65
C LEU A 117 -1.24 -2.08 -33.47
N ASN A 118 -0.88 -3.35 -33.25
CA ASN A 118 0.14 -4.03 -34.05
C ASN A 118 -0.30 -4.25 -35.51
N ASP A 119 0.66 -4.63 -36.37
CA ASP A 119 0.44 -4.80 -37.82
C ASP A 119 -0.70 -5.77 -38.15
N PHE A 120 -0.84 -6.86 -37.39
CA PHE A 120 -1.94 -7.82 -37.57
C PHE A 120 -3.30 -7.13 -37.44
N TYR A 121 -3.51 -6.36 -36.38
CA TYR A 121 -4.78 -5.69 -36.12
C TYR A 121 -5.01 -4.46 -37.01
N GLN A 122 -3.96 -3.84 -37.57
CA GLN A 122 -4.11 -2.68 -38.46
C GLN A 122 -4.98 -2.99 -39.69
N GLU A 123 -4.92 -4.22 -40.20
CA GLU A 123 -5.64 -4.63 -41.42
C GLU A 123 -7.17 -4.62 -41.24
N PHE A 124 -7.67 -4.96 -40.05
CA PHE A 124 -9.11 -5.13 -39.78
C PHE A 124 -9.64 -4.25 -38.64
N LYS A 125 -8.86 -3.29 -38.13
CA LYS A 125 -9.27 -2.38 -37.05
C LYS A 125 -10.58 -1.62 -37.30
N HIS A 126 -10.94 -1.41 -38.56
CA HIS A 126 -12.19 -0.75 -38.97
C HIS A 126 -13.43 -1.61 -38.72
N GLU A 127 -13.27 -2.94 -38.67
CA GLU A 127 -14.34 -3.90 -38.36
C GLU A 127 -14.51 -4.15 -36.85
N ILE A 128 -13.52 -3.74 -36.05
CA ILE A 128 -13.51 -3.94 -34.60
C ILE A 128 -14.42 -2.90 -33.93
N ASN A 129 -15.58 -3.37 -33.48
CA ASN A 129 -16.55 -2.61 -32.72
C ASN A 129 -16.62 -3.14 -31.29
N ILE A 130 -16.29 -2.30 -30.33
CA ILE A 130 -16.27 -2.60 -28.91
C ILE A 130 -17.56 -2.07 -28.28
N PRO A 131 -18.44 -2.94 -27.73
CA PRO A 131 -19.68 -2.51 -27.11
C PRO A 131 -19.44 -1.65 -25.86
N LYS A 132 -20.42 -0.81 -25.52
CA LYS A 132 -20.51 -0.09 -24.25
C LYS A 132 -20.30 -1.01 -23.04
N TYR A 133 -19.57 -0.52 -22.04
CA TYR A 133 -19.16 -1.21 -20.81
C TYR A 133 -18.20 -2.39 -20.99
N SER A 134 -17.62 -2.56 -22.18
CA SER A 134 -16.55 -3.51 -22.42
C SER A 134 -15.21 -3.02 -21.88
N LEU A 135 -14.31 -3.97 -21.63
CA LEU A 135 -12.94 -3.68 -21.19
C LEU A 135 -12.10 -3.23 -22.39
N LEU A 136 -11.34 -2.14 -22.25
CA LEU A 136 -10.34 -1.72 -23.23
C LEU A 136 -8.92 -2.01 -22.79
N GLY A 137 -8.69 -2.09 -21.48
CA GLY A 137 -7.37 -2.34 -20.93
C GLY A 137 -7.40 -2.69 -19.45
N PHE A 138 -6.34 -3.35 -18.99
CA PHE A 138 -6.11 -3.61 -17.57
C PHE A 138 -4.62 -3.46 -17.24
N SER A 139 -4.33 -2.92 -16.07
CA SER A 139 -2.96 -2.65 -15.62
C SER A 139 -2.27 -3.88 -15.04
N ASN A 140 -1.01 -3.73 -14.62
CA ASN A 140 -0.36 -4.62 -13.66
C ASN A 140 -1.21 -4.81 -12.38
N VAL A 141 -0.94 -5.89 -11.66
CA VAL A 141 -1.59 -6.21 -10.39
C VAL A 141 -0.63 -5.91 -9.25
N ILE A 142 -1.04 -5.04 -8.32
CA ILE A 142 -0.26 -4.75 -7.12
C ILE A 142 -0.83 -5.53 -5.94
N SER A 143 0.02 -6.26 -5.23
CA SER A 143 -0.36 -6.90 -3.97
C SER A 143 -0.06 -5.97 -2.81
N LEU A 144 -1.00 -5.83 -1.87
CA LEU A 144 -0.80 -5.01 -0.67
C LEU A 144 0.36 -5.52 0.20
N LEU A 145 0.71 -6.81 0.12
CA LEU A 145 1.93 -7.35 0.75
C LEU A 145 3.19 -6.65 0.23
N ASN A 146 3.24 -6.33 -1.05
CA ASN A 146 4.38 -5.65 -1.67
C ASN A 146 4.42 -4.16 -1.33
N ILE A 147 3.26 -3.54 -1.06
CA ILE A 147 3.16 -2.15 -0.59
C ILE A 147 3.56 -2.04 0.90
N LYS A 148 3.32 -3.09 1.69
CA LYS A 148 3.69 -3.13 3.12
C LYS A 148 5.17 -3.43 3.38
N LYS A 149 5.81 -4.26 2.55
CA LYS A 149 7.22 -4.67 2.70
C LYS A 149 8.25 -3.51 2.74
N PRO A 150 8.09 -2.40 1.99
CA PRO A 150 8.94 -1.22 2.10
C PRO A 150 8.96 -0.59 3.51
N PHE A 151 7.95 -0.87 4.35
CA PHE A 151 7.76 -0.26 5.67
C PHE A 151 7.79 -1.28 6.82
N ASP A 152 8.32 -2.49 6.60
CA ASP A 152 8.57 -3.42 7.71
C ASP A 152 9.65 -2.80 8.61
N LEU A 153 9.18 -2.09 9.65
CA LEU A 153 9.97 -1.40 10.64
C LEU A 153 10.51 -2.35 11.71
N PHE A 154 10.02 -3.59 11.76
CA PHE A 154 10.34 -4.53 12.82
C PHE A 154 10.84 -5.87 12.29
N GLU A 155 11.91 -6.35 12.89
CA GLU A 155 12.43 -7.70 12.69
C GLU A 155 12.43 -8.43 14.03
N LYS A 156 12.02 -9.70 14.05
CA LYS A 156 12.08 -10.55 15.24
C LYS A 156 13.18 -11.58 15.07
N ARG A 157 14.10 -11.68 16.03
CA ARG A 157 15.22 -12.64 16.01
C ARG A 157 15.25 -13.50 17.26
N LEU A 158 15.79 -14.71 17.12
CA LEU A 158 16.11 -15.58 18.26
C LEU A 158 17.62 -15.58 18.48
N ASP A 159 18.02 -15.32 19.72
CA ASP A 159 19.42 -15.37 20.14
C ASP A 159 19.51 -15.93 21.56
N GLU A 160 19.83 -17.22 21.66
CA GLU A 160 19.92 -17.95 22.94
C GLU A 160 21.06 -17.42 23.84
N ASN A 161 22.03 -16.70 23.26
CA ASN A 161 23.18 -16.15 23.98
C ASN A 161 22.91 -14.77 24.59
N LEU A 162 21.69 -14.25 24.49
CA LEU A 162 21.35 -12.96 25.09
C LEU A 162 21.56 -12.96 26.61
N ASN A 163 22.10 -11.85 27.10
CA ASN A 163 22.26 -11.58 28.53
C ASN A 163 20.92 -11.27 29.23
N SER A 164 19.87 -10.98 28.48
CA SER A 164 18.49 -10.73 28.97
C SER A 164 17.47 -11.56 28.18
N GLU A 165 16.25 -11.66 28.67
CA GLU A 165 15.16 -12.40 28.00
C GLU A 165 14.80 -11.78 26.65
N ILE A 166 14.86 -10.46 26.58
CA ILE A 166 14.55 -9.65 25.38
C ILE A 166 15.57 -8.53 25.28
N LYS A 167 15.99 -8.22 24.06
CA LYS A 167 16.86 -7.08 23.74
C LYS A 167 16.38 -6.40 22.47
N ILE A 168 16.25 -5.07 22.54
CA ILE A 168 15.81 -4.25 21.40
C ILE A 168 16.97 -3.45 20.85
N GLU A 169 17.21 -3.58 19.55
CA GLU A 169 18.30 -2.97 18.82
C GLU A 169 17.78 -2.23 17.60
N LEU A 170 18.53 -1.21 17.17
CA LEU A 170 18.26 -0.52 15.92
C LEU A 170 19.24 -1.09 14.89
N GLY A 171 18.72 -1.78 13.89
CA GLY A 171 19.47 -2.20 12.71
C GLY A 171 19.60 -1.07 11.71
N GLN A 172 20.22 -1.36 10.56
CA GLN A 172 20.37 -0.37 9.48
C GLN A 172 19.03 0.00 8.84
N GLU A 173 18.11 -0.96 8.73
CA GLU A 173 16.82 -0.78 8.06
C GLU A 173 15.58 -1.06 8.93
N THR A 174 15.77 -1.69 10.10
CA THR A 174 14.68 -2.23 10.94
C THR A 174 15.01 -2.09 12.43
N ILE A 175 13.97 -2.10 13.24
CA ILE A 175 14.04 -2.25 14.70
C ILE A 175 14.00 -3.75 15.01
N ILE A 176 15.08 -4.25 15.60
CA ILE A 176 15.27 -5.67 15.84
C ILE A 176 14.86 -5.98 17.28
N ILE A 177 13.89 -6.86 17.45
CA ILE A 177 13.50 -7.43 18.73
C ILE A 177 14.14 -8.82 18.83
N ASN A 178 15.21 -8.93 19.60
CA ASN A 178 15.87 -10.20 19.88
C ASN A 178 15.22 -10.84 21.10
N TYR A 179 14.84 -12.12 20.96
CA TYR A 179 14.26 -12.93 22.03
C TYR A 179 15.23 -14.04 22.39
N LYS A 180 15.43 -14.29 23.69
CA LYS A 180 16.31 -15.37 24.15
C LYS A 180 15.73 -16.75 23.88
N LYS A 181 14.40 -16.86 23.91
CA LYS A 181 13.65 -18.09 23.66
C LYS A 181 12.41 -17.79 22.82
N SER A 182 11.99 -18.77 22.02
CA SER A 182 10.81 -18.67 21.14
C SER A 182 9.49 -18.44 21.89
N GLU A 183 9.40 -18.91 23.14
CA GLU A 183 8.24 -18.72 24.02
C GLU A 183 7.90 -17.24 24.26
N PHE A 184 8.91 -16.37 24.33
CA PHE A 184 8.72 -14.93 24.53
C PHE A 184 8.11 -14.20 23.33
N GLN A 185 8.03 -14.86 22.17
CA GLN A 185 7.32 -14.31 21.01
C GLN A 185 5.80 -14.55 21.08
N PHE A 186 5.32 -15.32 22.07
CA PHE A 186 3.92 -15.70 22.24
C PHE A 186 3.31 -16.46 21.07
N ASN A 187 4.12 -17.05 20.17
CA ASN A 187 3.64 -17.75 18.96
C ASN A 187 2.70 -18.93 19.28
N HIS A 188 2.73 -19.44 20.50
CA HIS A 188 1.86 -20.50 21.00
C HIS A 188 0.47 -20.00 21.46
N LEU A 189 0.25 -18.68 21.55
CA LEU A 189 -1.00 -18.08 21.99
C LEU A 189 -1.79 -17.47 20.81
N PRO A 190 -3.14 -17.51 20.86
CA PRO A 190 -3.95 -16.73 19.94
C PRO A 190 -3.62 -15.24 20.11
N LYS A 191 -3.57 -14.49 19.01
CA LYS A 191 -3.20 -13.05 18.98
C LYS A 191 -1.75 -12.76 19.45
N SER A 192 -0.83 -13.69 19.29
CA SER A 192 0.62 -13.52 19.53
C SER A 192 1.20 -12.17 19.06
N ASN A 193 0.76 -11.69 17.89
CA ASN A 193 1.19 -10.41 17.34
C ASN A 193 0.85 -9.21 18.24
N VAL A 194 -0.33 -9.23 18.87
CA VAL A 194 -0.80 -8.14 19.74
C VAL A 194 -0.12 -8.19 21.11
N LEU A 195 0.22 -9.39 21.61
CA LEU A 195 0.94 -9.55 22.87
C LEU A 195 2.38 -9.00 22.82
N ASN A 196 2.95 -8.87 21.63
CA ASN A 196 4.27 -8.26 21.43
C ASN A 196 4.24 -6.72 21.37
N ASN A 197 3.06 -6.09 21.42
CA ASN A 197 2.89 -4.65 21.31
C ASN A 197 3.73 -3.82 22.31
N PRO A 198 3.93 -4.24 23.58
CA PRO A 198 4.81 -3.52 24.49
C PRO A 198 6.27 -3.46 24.01
N TYR A 199 6.76 -4.52 23.36
CA TYR A 199 8.12 -4.54 22.80
C TYR A 199 8.22 -3.67 21.55
N ILE A 200 7.18 -3.67 20.73
CA ILE A 200 7.07 -2.76 19.57
C ILE A 200 7.08 -1.30 20.04
N TYR A 201 6.30 -0.97 21.08
CA TYR A 201 6.28 0.36 21.69
C TYR A 201 7.67 0.80 22.16
N THR A 202 8.37 -0.09 22.89
CA THR A 202 9.73 0.17 23.37
C THR A 202 10.70 0.36 22.22
N GLY A 203 10.56 -0.42 21.15
CA GLY A 203 11.34 -0.28 19.93
C GLY A 203 11.12 1.06 19.22
N LEU A 204 9.87 1.47 19.05
CA LEU A 204 9.54 2.80 18.49
C LEU A 204 10.11 3.91 19.36
N THR A 205 9.99 3.81 20.69
CA THR A 205 10.55 4.81 21.62
C THR A 205 12.05 4.99 21.38
N LYS A 206 12.81 3.89 21.36
CA LYS A 206 14.25 3.92 21.12
C LYS A 206 14.61 4.45 19.73
N ALA A 207 13.85 4.06 18.72
CA ALA A 207 14.07 4.49 17.34
C ALA A 207 13.80 6.00 17.16
N LEU A 208 12.70 6.51 17.72
CA LEU A 208 12.37 7.94 17.64
C LEU A 208 13.35 8.80 18.46
N GLN A 209 13.82 8.33 19.62
CA GLN A 209 14.88 9.02 20.36
C GLN A 209 16.18 9.13 19.54
N ALA A 210 16.57 8.06 18.86
CA ALA A 210 17.74 8.05 17.98
C ALA A 210 17.53 8.98 16.78
N PHE A 211 16.33 8.95 16.18
CA PHE A 211 15.95 9.84 15.08
C PHE A 211 16.06 11.32 15.47
N ILE A 212 15.56 11.71 16.65
CA ILE A 212 15.70 13.07 17.18
C ILE A 212 17.18 13.43 17.33
N ALA A 213 17.97 12.55 17.94
CA ALA A 213 19.40 12.79 18.18
C ALA A 213 20.20 12.93 16.88
N ALA A 214 19.77 12.26 15.80
CA ALA A 214 20.42 12.33 14.49
C ALA A 214 20.00 13.57 13.68
N ASN A 215 18.76 14.02 13.84
CA ASN A 215 18.15 15.03 12.95
C ASN A 215 17.89 16.38 13.63
N SER A 216 18.24 16.54 14.91
CA SER A 216 18.10 17.81 15.65
C SER A 216 19.28 18.06 16.60
N LYS A 217 19.59 19.34 16.83
CA LYS A 217 20.61 19.79 17.79
C LYS A 217 20.01 20.21 19.13
N ASP A 218 18.75 20.63 19.15
CA ASP A 218 18.00 21.12 20.29
C ASP A 218 16.94 20.13 20.80
N GLY A 219 16.84 18.95 20.18
CA GLY A 219 15.92 17.90 20.58
C GLY A 219 14.51 18.07 20.02
N ASP A 220 14.34 18.98 19.07
CA ASP A 220 13.09 19.27 18.38
C ASP A 220 13.26 19.14 16.87
N VAL A 221 12.39 18.37 16.25
CA VAL A 221 12.43 18.05 14.82
C VAL A 221 11.12 18.51 14.18
N ASP A 222 11.22 19.44 13.24
CA ASP A 222 10.13 19.83 12.35
C ASP A 222 10.17 18.97 11.08
N LEU A 223 9.21 18.07 10.92
CA LEU A 223 9.16 17.11 9.82
C LEU A 223 8.80 17.75 8.47
N GLU A 224 8.30 18.99 8.47
CA GLU A 224 8.04 19.75 7.25
C GLU A 224 9.32 20.41 6.73
N ASP A 225 10.22 20.80 7.64
CA ASP A 225 11.41 21.61 7.34
C ASP A 225 12.75 20.85 7.38
N ILE A 226 12.79 19.60 7.86
CA ILE A 226 14.03 18.81 7.80
C ILE A 226 14.32 18.29 6.38
N ASN A 227 15.61 18.14 6.08
CA ASN A 227 16.05 17.37 4.92
C ASN A 227 15.68 15.89 5.08
N GLU A 228 15.49 15.20 3.96
CA GLU A 228 15.26 13.76 3.97
C GLU A 228 16.43 13.03 4.66
N PRO A 229 16.16 12.14 5.64
CA PRO A 229 17.22 11.43 6.35
C PRO A 229 18.00 10.48 5.43
N GLU A 230 19.32 10.41 5.61
CA GLU A 230 20.19 9.53 4.80
C GLU A 230 20.10 8.05 5.22
N GLY A 231 19.77 7.77 6.49
CA GLY A 231 19.70 6.41 7.02
C GLY A 231 18.40 5.70 6.63
N THR A 232 18.47 4.44 6.19
CA THR A 232 17.28 3.69 5.72
C THR A 232 16.20 3.56 6.78
N LEU A 233 16.55 3.27 8.04
CA LEU A 233 15.58 3.21 9.14
C LEU A 233 14.97 4.60 9.43
N ASP A 234 15.78 5.65 9.45
CA ASP A 234 15.31 7.01 9.69
C ASP A 234 14.39 7.50 8.58
N TRP A 235 14.72 7.21 7.32
CA TRP A 235 13.87 7.50 6.17
C TRP A 235 12.51 6.79 6.26
N LYS A 236 12.49 5.52 6.69
CA LYS A 236 11.23 4.79 6.94
C LYS A 236 10.41 5.43 8.06
N LEU A 237 11.05 5.86 9.15
CA LEU A 237 10.39 6.54 10.28
C LEU A 237 9.85 7.90 9.87
N TYR A 238 10.64 8.69 9.14
CA TYR A 238 10.25 9.98 8.57
C TYR A 238 8.99 9.87 7.71
N ASN A 239 9.00 8.94 6.75
CA ASN A 239 7.84 8.71 5.89
C ASN A 239 6.65 8.21 6.68
N LEU A 240 6.83 7.28 7.62
CA LEU A 240 5.73 6.81 8.47
C LEU A 240 5.09 7.97 9.25
N MET A 241 5.89 8.86 9.83
CA MET A 241 5.42 10.01 10.60
C MET A 241 4.66 11.01 9.72
N LYS A 242 5.23 11.42 8.57
CA LYS A 242 4.55 12.33 7.64
C LYS A 242 3.25 11.73 7.10
N ASN A 243 3.28 10.45 6.73
CA ASN A 243 2.11 9.73 6.23
C ASN A 243 0.98 9.65 7.27
N LYS A 244 1.33 9.77 8.55
CA LYS A 244 0.40 9.77 9.68
C LYS A 244 0.04 11.18 10.17
N GLY A 245 0.46 12.21 9.43
CA GLY A 245 0.15 13.61 9.72
C GLY A 245 0.89 14.18 10.92
N VAL A 246 2.03 13.58 11.29
CA VAL A 246 2.89 14.12 12.35
C VAL A 246 3.76 15.20 11.73
N THR A 247 3.69 16.41 12.28
CA THR A 247 4.46 17.57 11.82
C THR A 247 5.68 17.84 12.69
N ARG A 248 5.65 17.47 13.96
CA ARG A 248 6.73 17.77 14.92
C ARG A 248 7.02 16.59 15.84
N LEU A 249 8.30 16.32 16.10
CA LEU A 249 8.78 15.28 17.01
C LEU A 249 9.84 15.85 17.96
N ASN A 250 9.67 15.62 19.26
CA ASN A 250 10.64 15.94 20.31
C ASN A 250 10.54 14.95 21.48
N TYR A 251 11.44 15.04 22.45
CA TYR A 251 11.48 14.11 23.57
C TYR A 251 10.20 14.08 24.43
N ASP A 252 9.45 15.18 24.46
CA ASP A 252 8.23 15.29 25.27
C ASP A 252 7.02 14.65 24.58
N ASN A 253 6.98 14.63 23.25
CA ASN A 253 5.83 14.15 22.48
C ASN A 253 6.00 12.75 21.85
N ILE A 254 7.10 12.04 22.15
CA ILE A 254 7.36 10.68 21.61
C ILE A 254 6.16 9.76 21.80
N ASP A 255 5.58 9.73 23.00
CA ASP A 255 4.48 8.82 23.31
C ASP A 255 3.22 9.12 22.49
N GLU A 256 2.94 10.42 22.24
CA GLU A 256 1.84 10.87 21.39
C GLU A 256 2.09 10.51 19.92
N VAL A 257 3.31 10.72 19.43
CA VAL A 257 3.72 10.34 18.08
C VAL A 257 3.61 8.82 17.92
N ILE A 258 4.07 8.03 18.89
CA ILE A 258 3.91 6.56 18.88
C ILE A 258 2.43 6.20 18.84
N HIS A 259 1.58 6.83 19.67
CA HIS A 259 0.14 6.59 19.65
C HIS A 259 -0.46 6.80 18.26
N ILE A 260 -0.03 7.84 17.54
CA ILE A 260 -0.47 8.16 16.18
C ILE A 260 0.06 7.13 15.17
N ILE A 261 1.38 6.96 15.07
CA ILE A 261 1.99 6.16 14.00
C ILE A 261 1.72 4.65 14.16
N SER A 262 1.54 4.19 15.40
CA SER A 262 1.24 2.79 15.71
C SER A 262 -0.26 2.48 15.72
N ASN A 263 -1.12 3.48 15.45
CA ASN A 263 -2.57 3.38 15.55
C ASN A 263 -3.00 2.82 16.93
N ARG A 264 -2.59 3.49 18.02
CA ARG A 264 -2.95 3.18 19.42
C ARG A 264 -2.55 1.77 19.88
N ILE A 265 -1.28 1.41 19.68
CA ILE A 265 -0.79 0.04 19.90
C ILE A 265 -1.00 -0.48 21.33
N ILE A 266 -0.94 0.39 22.35
CA ILE A 266 -1.21 0.02 23.74
C ILE A 266 -2.70 -0.26 23.98
N GLU A 267 -3.63 0.51 23.40
CA GLU A 267 -5.06 0.20 23.51
C GLU A 267 -5.40 -1.17 22.89
N LYS A 268 -4.75 -1.51 21.77
CA LYS A 268 -4.90 -2.83 21.13
C LYS A 268 -4.40 -3.95 22.04
N TYR A 269 -3.29 -3.72 22.74
CA TYR A 269 -2.75 -4.66 23.71
C TYR A 269 -3.72 -4.88 24.87
N THR A 270 -4.20 -3.81 25.49
CA THR A 270 -5.15 -3.88 26.61
C THR A 270 -6.43 -4.62 26.22
N LYS A 271 -7.03 -4.29 25.06
CA LYS A 271 -8.23 -4.99 24.57
C LYS A 271 -8.00 -6.48 24.35
N ALA A 272 -6.83 -6.85 23.82
CA ALA A 272 -6.50 -8.27 23.63
C ALA A 272 -6.39 -9.02 24.96
N LEU A 273 -5.82 -8.39 26.00
CA LEU A 273 -5.78 -8.96 27.34
C LEU A 273 -7.18 -9.11 27.95
N GLU A 274 -8.02 -8.06 27.88
CA GLU A 274 -9.41 -8.11 28.37
C GLU A 274 -10.20 -9.26 27.73
N GLU A 275 -10.08 -9.42 26.41
CA GLU A 275 -10.73 -10.52 25.70
C GLU A 275 -10.19 -11.90 26.12
N MET A 276 -8.89 -12.02 26.42
CA MET A 276 -8.32 -13.29 26.89
C MET A 276 -8.81 -13.63 28.30
N VAL A 277 -8.92 -12.65 29.18
CA VAL A 277 -9.46 -12.83 30.54
C VAL A 277 -10.94 -13.22 30.49
N ASN A 278 -11.74 -12.55 29.65
CA ASN A 278 -13.17 -12.79 29.52
C ASN A 278 -13.52 -14.13 28.86
N ASN A 279 -12.67 -14.63 27.95
CA ASN A 279 -12.88 -15.93 27.28
C ASN A 279 -12.20 -17.11 28.02
N GLY A 280 -11.39 -16.83 29.04
CA GLY A 280 -10.72 -17.84 29.87
C GLY A 280 -11.43 -18.14 31.19
N SER A 281 -12.59 -17.54 31.45
CA SER A 281 -13.46 -17.77 32.61
C SER A 281 -14.65 -18.66 32.26
#